data_AF-A0A9N8W8M5-F1
#
_entry.id   AF-A0A9N8W8M5-F1
#
_cell.length_a   1.000
_cell.length_b   1.000
_cell.length_c   1.000
_cell.angle_alpha   90.00
_cell.angle_beta   90.00
_cell.angle_gamma   90.00
#
_symmetry.space_group_name_H-M   'P 1'
#
loop_
_entity.id
_entity.type
_entity.pdbx_description
1 polymer ?
#
loop_
_entity_poly.entity_id
_entity_poly.type
_entity_poly.pdbx_seq_one_letter_code
_entity_poly.pdbx_strand_id
1 'polypeptide(L)'
;MAVFRNVHVVVDQFNKTHYGHRLKNSPTDSARIFYHNYPNNPYIVAQYTSRNKSFQSRYKIIELGYYLQNVKYTQKRKNIQYQIPDGYAIKTEVANKALCCETKYICYNKVLFTITWKEDRAEWMVSSERSSSGAVNTFLKKINRENSQLSGIHIFRLDIEILYQTRIEKSKELSMAKTITNVNKRKHPLNELSLSQQKKTICIIWKRYLQEC
;
A
#
# COMPACT_ATOMS: atom_id res chain seq x y z
N MET A 1 -14.46 -16.95 40.61
CA MET A 1 -15.11 -16.81 39.29
C MET A 1 -15.19 -15.34 38.92
N ALA A 2 -15.15 -15.06 37.62
CA ALA A 2 -14.67 -13.86 36.95
C ALA A 2 -15.20 -12.51 37.48
N VAL A 3 -14.24 -11.61 37.71
CA VAL A 3 -14.36 -10.16 37.67
C VAL A 3 -14.22 -9.74 36.21
N PHE A 4 -15.16 -8.95 35.67
CA PHE A 4 -14.84 -8.05 34.56
C PHE A 4 -15.42 -6.67 34.84
N ARG A 5 -14.47 -5.76 35.12
CA ARG A 5 -14.66 -4.34 35.30
C ARG A 5 -15.17 -3.73 34.00
N ASN A 6 -16.29 -3.03 34.08
CA ASN A 6 -16.69 -2.01 33.13
C ASN A 6 -15.58 -0.97 33.03
N VAL A 7 -14.95 -0.85 31.87
CA VAL A 7 -14.19 0.36 31.52
C VAL A 7 -15.04 1.14 30.53
N HIS A 8 -15.89 2.00 31.08
CA HIS A 8 -16.31 3.21 30.39
C HIS A 8 -15.06 4.02 30.08
N VAL A 9 -14.74 4.24 28.81
CA VAL A 9 -13.95 5.40 28.43
C VAL A 9 -14.89 6.37 27.75
N VAL A 10 -15.25 7.39 28.53
CA VAL A 10 -15.79 8.66 28.08
C VAL A 10 -14.81 9.25 27.08
N VAL A 11 -15.27 9.56 25.87
CA VAL A 11 -14.62 10.59 25.03
C VAL A 11 -15.72 11.49 24.52
N ASP A 12 -16.13 12.40 25.40
CA ASP A 12 -16.80 13.62 25.02
C ASP A 12 -15.73 14.70 24.82
N GLN A 13 -15.95 15.54 23.80
CA GLN A 13 -15.28 16.82 23.55
C GLN A 13 -13.79 16.80 23.18
N PHE A 14 -13.52 16.65 21.87
CA PHE A 14 -12.45 17.44 21.24
C PHE A 14 -13.06 18.31 20.14
N ASN A 15 -13.01 19.62 20.38
CA ASN A 15 -13.61 20.65 19.57
C ASN A 15 -13.03 20.73 18.16
N LYS A 16 -13.96 21.05 17.26
CA LYS A 16 -13.80 21.51 15.87
C LYS A 16 -12.59 22.43 15.71
N THR A 17 -11.69 22.10 14.79
CA THR A 17 -11.06 23.08 13.87
C THR A 17 -10.64 22.34 12.58
N HIS A 18 -10.51 23.13 11.52
CA HIS A 18 -10.77 22.82 10.12
C HIS A 18 -9.95 21.72 9.42
N TYR A 19 -10.54 21.27 8.29
CA TYR A 19 -10.01 20.49 7.16
C TYR A 19 -10.33 18.99 7.13
N GLY A 20 -11.52 18.69 6.60
CA GLY A 20 -11.81 17.43 5.92
C GLY A 20 -12.54 17.75 4.62
N HIS A 21 -11.87 17.63 3.47
CA HIS A 21 -12.54 17.71 2.17
C HIS A 21 -13.54 16.56 2.06
N ARG A 22 -14.83 16.91 1.98
CA ARG A 22 -15.95 15.99 1.81
C ARG A 22 -16.10 15.66 0.34
N LEU A 23 -15.64 14.49 -0.10
CA LEU A 23 -16.02 13.94 -1.40
C LEU A 23 -17.30 13.11 -1.24
N LYS A 24 -18.38 13.54 -1.91
CA LYS A 24 -19.67 12.86 -1.97
C LYS A 24 -19.56 11.67 -2.93
N ASN A 25 -19.72 10.45 -2.45
CA ASN A 25 -20.05 9.28 -3.27
C ASN A 25 -21.39 8.68 -2.81
N SER A 26 -22.20 8.27 -3.78
CA SER A 26 -23.59 7.77 -3.68
C SER A 26 -23.68 6.36 -3.04
N PRO A 27 -24.89 5.88 -2.67
CA PRO A 27 -25.12 5.01 -1.52
C PRO A 27 -25.03 3.51 -1.87
N THR A 28 -24.76 2.69 -0.86
CA THR A 28 -24.65 1.21 -0.83
C THR A 28 -23.24 0.60 -0.86
N ASP A 29 -22.31 1.23 -0.16
CA ASP A 29 -21.33 0.55 0.70
C ASP A 29 -20.92 1.62 1.72
N SER A 30 -20.75 1.30 3.01
CA SER A 30 -20.47 2.34 4.01
C SER A 30 -19.20 3.12 3.60
N ALA A 31 -19.36 4.35 3.10
CA ALA A 31 -18.26 5.12 2.52
C ALA A 31 -17.17 5.30 3.57
N ARG A 32 -16.00 4.71 3.34
CA ARG A 32 -14.85 4.84 4.22
C ARG A 32 -14.29 6.26 4.06
N ILE A 33 -14.26 7.00 5.16
CA ILE A 33 -13.69 8.35 5.21
C ILE A 33 -12.23 8.23 5.68
N PHE A 34 -11.32 8.92 5.01
CA PHE A 34 -9.91 8.95 5.37
C PHE A 34 -9.53 10.33 5.90
N TYR A 35 -8.92 10.37 7.08
CA TYR A 35 -8.38 11.57 7.72
C TYR A 35 -6.86 11.50 7.69
N HIS A 36 -6.21 12.56 7.19
CA HIS A 36 -4.75 12.62 7.06
C HIS A 36 -4.23 14.06 7.05
N ASN A 37 -2.95 14.20 7.40
CA ASN A 37 -2.13 15.38 7.09
C ASN A 37 -0.87 14.92 6.32
N TYR A 38 -1.03 13.96 5.41
CA TYR A 38 0.05 13.47 4.56
C TYR A 38 0.45 14.54 3.53
N PRO A 39 1.75 14.77 3.24
CA PRO A 39 2.92 14.00 3.69
C PRO A 39 3.52 14.42 5.05
N ASN A 40 3.04 15.50 5.68
CA ASN A 40 3.59 16.00 6.96
C ASN A 40 3.45 14.99 8.12
N ASN A 41 2.44 14.13 8.06
CA ASN A 41 2.21 13.05 9.00
C ASN A 41 2.01 11.72 8.25
N PRO A 42 2.81 10.68 8.52
CA PRO A 42 2.72 9.39 7.82
C PRO A 42 1.51 8.55 8.24
N TYR A 43 0.73 8.99 9.23
CA TYR A 43 -0.43 8.25 9.70
C TYR A 43 -1.70 8.68 8.97
N ILE A 44 -2.49 7.68 8.55
CA ILE A 44 -3.81 7.86 7.97
C ILE A 44 -4.82 7.11 8.84
N VAL A 45 -5.93 7.77 9.18
CA VAL A 45 -7.04 7.16 9.90
C VAL A 45 -8.19 6.93 8.93
N ALA A 46 -8.66 5.70 8.83
CA ALA A 46 -9.92 5.40 8.15
C ALA A 46 -11.03 5.20 9.18
N GLN A 47 -12.19 5.79 8.90
CA GLN A 47 -13.42 5.58 9.65
C GLN A 47 -14.52 5.10 8.70
N TYR A 48 -15.28 4.10 9.13
CA TYR A 48 -16.49 3.68 8.43
C TYR A 48 -17.57 3.30 9.44
N THR A 49 -18.83 3.45 9.06
CA THR A 49 -19.97 3.10 9.91
C THR A 49 -20.68 1.90 9.33
N SER A 50 -20.80 0.83 10.10
CA SER A 50 -21.57 -0.36 9.72
C SER A 50 -22.50 -0.75 10.84
N ARG A 51 -23.78 -1.00 10.52
CA ARG A 51 -24.82 -1.35 11.51
C ARG A 51 -24.86 -0.40 12.72
N ASN A 52 -24.82 0.92 12.46
CA ASN A 52 -24.78 1.99 13.46
C ASN A 52 -23.57 1.98 14.41
N LYS A 53 -22.52 1.20 14.11
CA LYS A 53 -21.26 1.21 14.84
C LYS A 53 -20.18 1.85 13.99
N SER A 54 -19.42 2.76 14.59
CA SER A 54 -18.22 3.33 13.98
C SER A 54 -17.05 2.40 14.18
N PHE A 55 -16.31 2.15 13.10
CA PHE A 55 -15.07 1.40 13.11
C PHE A 55 -13.96 2.32 12.66
N GLN A 56 -12.83 2.24 13.35
CA GLN A 56 -11.64 3.01 13.05
C GLN A 56 -10.47 2.07 12.79
N SER A 57 -9.66 2.44 11.80
CA SER A 57 -8.43 1.72 11.49
C SER A 57 -7.34 2.74 11.20
N ARG A 58 -6.15 2.51 11.75
CA ARG A 58 -5.00 3.40 11.59
C ARG A 58 -3.95 2.71 10.74
N TYR A 59 -3.38 3.44 9.80
CA TYR A 59 -2.28 2.97 8.95
C TYR A 59 -1.09 3.91 9.10
N LYS A 60 0.11 3.37 8.92
CA LYS A 60 1.34 4.16 8.85
C LYS A 60 2.01 3.91 7.50
N ILE A 61 2.14 4.95 6.70
CA ILE A 61 2.93 4.89 5.47
C ILE A 61 4.40 4.78 5.87
N ILE A 62 5.07 3.72 5.41
CA ILE A 62 6.50 3.51 5.63
C ILE A 62 7.25 4.05 4.42
N GLU A 63 6.86 3.59 3.23
CA GLU A 63 7.40 4.07 1.96
C GLU A 63 6.25 4.33 1.00
N LEU A 64 6.25 5.50 0.35
CA LEU A 64 5.20 5.84 -0.63
C LEU A 64 5.32 4.98 -1.90
N GLY A 65 6.53 4.64 -2.31
CA GLY A 65 6.82 4.05 -3.61
C GLY A 65 6.55 5.01 -4.77
N TYR A 66 6.65 4.49 -6.00
CA TYR A 66 6.45 5.24 -7.24
C TYR A 66 5.85 4.37 -8.33
N TYR A 67 5.21 4.98 -9.33
CA TYR A 67 4.69 4.24 -10.48
C TYR A 67 5.75 4.11 -11.57
N LEU A 68 6.00 2.88 -12.01
CA LEU A 68 6.82 2.62 -13.20
C LEU A 68 6.09 3.07 -14.47
N GLN A 69 6.84 3.35 -15.54
CA GLN A 69 6.25 3.72 -16.83
C GLN A 69 5.26 2.67 -17.35
N ASN A 70 5.57 1.38 -17.14
CA ASN A 70 4.69 0.26 -17.47
C ASN A 70 4.01 -0.25 -16.19
N VAL A 71 3.19 0.60 -15.58
CA VAL A 71 2.51 0.30 -14.32
C VAL A 71 1.54 -0.87 -14.45
N LYS A 72 1.48 -1.70 -13.41
CA LYS A 72 0.49 -2.78 -13.30
C LYS A 72 -0.69 -2.28 -12.51
N TYR A 73 -1.82 -2.90 -12.76
CA TYR A 73 -3.05 -2.55 -12.09
C TYR A 73 -3.62 -3.75 -11.35
N THR A 74 -4.37 -3.46 -10.29
CA THR A 74 -5.19 -4.47 -9.63
C THR A 74 -6.24 -5.02 -10.60
N GLN A 75 -6.77 -6.20 -10.31
CA GLN A 75 -7.91 -6.72 -11.06
C GLN A 75 -9.07 -5.72 -11.01
N LYS A 76 -9.68 -5.42 -12.16
CA LYS A 76 -10.82 -4.52 -12.27
C LYS A 76 -12.03 -5.11 -11.55
N ARG A 77 -12.61 -4.36 -10.60
CA ARG A 77 -13.84 -4.73 -9.87
C ARG A 77 -14.79 -3.56 -9.85
N LYS A 78 -16.06 -3.76 -10.23
CA LYS A 78 -17.08 -2.68 -10.34
C LYS A 78 -16.55 -1.44 -11.09
N ASN A 79 -15.82 -1.67 -12.19
CA ASN A 79 -15.13 -0.65 -13.00
C ASN A 79 -14.00 0.14 -12.33
N ILE A 80 -13.59 -0.23 -11.12
CA ILE A 80 -12.48 0.40 -10.41
C ILE A 80 -11.23 -0.49 -10.51
N GLN A 81 -10.08 0.11 -10.76
CA GLN A 81 -8.77 -0.52 -10.63
C GLN A 81 -7.75 0.49 -10.09
N TYR A 82 -6.72 -0.02 -9.40
CA TYR A 82 -5.70 0.80 -8.77
C TYR A 82 -4.34 0.50 -9.38
N GLN A 83 -3.53 1.53 -9.57
CA GLN A 83 -2.13 1.38 -9.96
C GLN A 83 -1.33 0.78 -8.81
N ILE A 84 -0.43 -0.14 -9.12
CA ILE A 84 0.43 -0.80 -8.14
C ILE A 84 1.79 -0.10 -8.13
N PRO A 85 2.17 0.57 -7.04
CA PRO A 85 3.46 1.23 -6.92
C PRO A 85 4.60 0.22 -6.73
N ASP A 86 5.79 0.56 -7.20
CA ASP A 86 7.04 -0.11 -6.86
C ASP A 86 7.64 0.50 -5.57
N GLY A 87 8.24 -0.35 -4.74
CA GLY A 87 8.89 0.06 -3.48
C GLY A 87 7.94 0.70 -2.46
N TYR A 88 6.67 0.31 -2.46
CA TYR A 88 5.68 0.83 -1.51
C TYR A 88 5.59 -0.07 -0.28
N ALA A 89 5.46 0.54 0.90
CA ALA A 89 5.35 -0.15 2.17
C ALA A 89 4.38 0.56 3.11
N ILE A 90 3.48 -0.19 3.73
CA ILE A 90 2.50 0.33 4.70
C ILE A 90 2.34 -0.60 5.89
N LYS A 91 2.20 -0.02 7.09
CA LYS A 91 1.76 -0.77 8.26
C LYS A 91 0.25 -0.68 8.45
N THR A 92 -0.39 -1.82 8.66
CA THR A 92 -1.81 -1.98 8.96
C THR A 92 -1.99 -3.01 10.07
N GLU A 93 -3.19 -3.09 10.65
CA GLU A 93 -3.53 -4.11 11.64
C GLU A 93 -4.62 -5.04 11.11
N VAL A 94 -4.43 -6.35 11.30
CA VAL A 94 -5.43 -7.37 11.00
C VAL A 94 -5.37 -8.43 12.10
N ALA A 95 -6.52 -8.79 12.68
CA ALA A 95 -6.60 -9.86 13.68
C ALA A 95 -5.61 -9.67 14.85
N ASN A 96 -5.47 -8.43 15.35
CA ASN A 96 -4.54 -8.04 16.41
C ASN A 96 -3.05 -8.26 16.06
N LYS A 97 -2.73 -8.36 14.77
CA LYS A 97 -1.36 -8.47 14.26
C LYS A 97 -1.02 -7.21 13.46
N ALA A 98 0.09 -6.57 13.82
CA ALA A 98 0.66 -5.48 13.05
C ALA A 98 1.39 -6.06 11.82
N LEU A 99 0.86 -5.76 10.64
CA LEU A 99 1.41 -6.19 9.36
C LEU A 99 2.22 -5.07 8.74
N CYS A 100 3.34 -5.39 8.10
CA CYS A 100 3.94 -4.57 7.06
C CYS A 100 3.57 -5.18 5.70
N CYS A 101 2.94 -4.41 4.83
CA CYS A 101 2.55 -4.84 3.50
C CYS A 101 3.39 -4.09 2.46
N GLU A 102 4.02 -4.82 1.55
CA GLU A 102 5.01 -4.28 0.63
C GLU A 102 4.75 -4.72 -0.81
N THR A 103 4.96 -3.80 -1.76
CA THR A 103 4.93 -4.12 -3.20
C THR A 103 6.26 -3.80 -3.84
N LYS A 104 6.83 -4.79 -4.53
CA LYS A 104 8.12 -4.68 -5.23
C LYS A 104 8.06 -5.33 -6.60
N TYR A 105 8.51 -4.62 -7.62
CA TYR A 105 8.67 -5.18 -8.97
C TYR A 105 9.95 -5.99 -9.02
N ILE A 106 9.81 -7.31 -9.20
CA ILE A 106 10.95 -8.26 -9.19
C ILE A 106 11.45 -8.61 -10.59
N CYS A 107 10.61 -8.43 -11.61
CA CYS A 107 11.00 -8.48 -13.01
C CYS A 107 10.04 -7.65 -13.85
N TYR A 108 10.31 -7.55 -15.16
CA TYR A 108 9.43 -6.81 -16.07
C TYR A 108 7.98 -7.23 -15.87
N ASN A 109 7.11 -6.28 -15.51
CA ASN A 109 5.68 -6.50 -15.36
C ASN A 109 5.27 -7.56 -14.31
N LYS A 110 6.13 -7.89 -13.33
CA LYS A 110 5.79 -8.81 -12.25
C LYS A 110 6.00 -8.15 -10.90
N VAL A 111 4.95 -8.16 -10.10
CA VAL A 111 4.93 -7.57 -8.76
C VAL A 111 4.92 -8.67 -7.72
N LEU A 112 5.83 -8.59 -6.77
CA LEU A 112 5.80 -9.36 -5.54
C LEU A 112 5.04 -8.58 -4.48
N PHE A 113 4.02 -9.21 -3.91
CA PHE A 113 3.27 -8.71 -2.77
C PHE A 113 3.73 -9.45 -1.53
N THR A 114 4.27 -8.72 -0.55
CA THR A 114 4.82 -9.30 0.67
C THR A 114 4.03 -8.81 1.88
N ILE A 115 3.79 -9.70 2.83
CA ILE A 115 3.25 -9.39 4.15
C ILE A 115 4.24 -9.92 5.18
N THR A 116 4.75 -9.05 6.03
CA THR A 116 5.52 -9.43 7.21
C THR A 116 4.77 -9.08 8.48
N TRP A 117 4.94 -9.89 9.51
CA TRP A 117 4.39 -9.62 10.84
C TRP A 117 5.29 -10.24 11.91
N LYS A 118 5.20 -9.69 13.12
CA LYS A 118 5.90 -10.24 14.28
C LYS A 118 4.91 -10.93 15.20
N GLU A 119 5.34 -12.05 15.74
CA GLU A 119 4.63 -12.80 16.77
C GLU A 119 5.68 -13.29 17.77
N ASP A 120 5.56 -12.84 19.00
CA ASP A 120 6.58 -12.99 20.04
C ASP A 120 7.96 -12.50 19.58
N ARG A 121 8.95 -13.40 19.54
CA ARG A 121 10.32 -13.12 19.08
C ARG A 121 10.54 -13.48 17.61
N ALA A 122 9.55 -14.05 16.93
CA ALA A 122 9.65 -14.49 15.55
C ALA A 122 9.13 -13.44 14.58
N GLU A 123 9.82 -13.30 13.45
CA GLU A 123 9.37 -12.52 12.31
C GLU A 123 8.93 -13.48 11.21
N TRP A 124 7.67 -13.33 10.79
CA TRP A 124 7.04 -14.17 9.79
C TRP A 124 6.85 -13.39 8.50
N MET A 125 6.91 -14.10 7.39
CA MET A 125 6.74 -13.51 6.06
C MET A 125 5.95 -14.46 5.17
N VAL A 126 5.05 -13.89 4.38
CA VAL A 126 4.45 -14.56 3.23
C VAL A 126 4.50 -13.64 2.02
N SER A 127 4.60 -14.24 0.84
CA SER A 127 4.61 -13.47 -0.40
C SER A 127 3.79 -14.14 -1.50
N SER A 128 3.35 -13.34 -2.45
CA SER A 128 2.61 -13.79 -3.64
C SER A 128 3.01 -12.95 -4.84
N GLU A 129 3.36 -13.62 -5.93
CA GLU A 129 3.61 -12.97 -7.22
C GLU A 129 2.33 -12.86 -8.06
N ARG A 130 1.25 -13.53 -7.64
CA ARG A 130 -0.01 -13.61 -8.40
C ARG A 130 -0.90 -12.40 -8.16
N SER A 131 -1.02 -11.99 -6.90
CA SER A 131 -1.84 -10.84 -6.47
C SER A 131 -1.65 -10.53 -4.99
N SER A 132 -2.06 -9.32 -4.58
CA SER A 132 -2.17 -8.94 -3.16
C SER A 132 -3.11 -9.85 -2.38
N SER A 133 -4.26 -10.24 -2.96
CA SER A 133 -5.19 -11.19 -2.32
C SER A 133 -4.55 -12.57 -2.13
N GLY A 134 -3.65 -13.00 -3.02
CA GLY A 134 -2.88 -14.23 -2.84
C GLY A 134 -1.98 -14.18 -1.60
N ALA A 135 -1.31 -13.04 -1.35
CA ALA A 135 -0.50 -12.86 -0.14
C ALA A 135 -1.40 -12.86 1.12
N VAL A 136 -2.51 -12.12 1.08
CA VAL A 136 -3.47 -12.06 2.20
C VAL A 136 -4.05 -13.44 2.52
N ASN A 137 -4.46 -14.21 1.53
CA ASN A 137 -5.00 -15.55 1.75
C ASN A 137 -3.96 -16.49 2.37
N THR A 138 -2.70 -16.37 1.95
CA THR A 138 -1.60 -17.15 2.53
C THR A 138 -1.35 -16.75 4.00
N PHE A 139 -1.38 -15.45 4.31
CA PHE A 139 -1.31 -14.95 5.67
C PHE A 139 -2.48 -15.46 6.53
N LEU A 140 -3.72 -15.36 6.03
CA LEU A 140 -4.91 -15.81 6.75
C LEU A 140 -4.89 -17.31 7.06
N LYS A 141 -4.40 -18.14 6.12
CA LYS A 141 -4.16 -19.57 6.37
C LYS A 141 -3.15 -19.78 7.49
N LYS A 142 -2.04 -19.02 7.49
CA LYS A 142 -1.00 -19.12 8.53
C LYS A 142 -1.50 -18.77 9.94
N ILE A 143 -2.50 -17.91 10.04
CA ILE A 143 -3.10 -17.51 11.34
C ILE A 143 -4.43 -18.23 11.64
N ASN A 144 -4.73 -19.34 10.95
CA ASN A 144 -5.96 -20.13 11.11
C ASN A 144 -7.26 -19.31 10.95
N ARG A 145 -7.28 -18.38 9.98
CA ARG A 145 -8.42 -17.51 9.64
C ARG A 145 -8.83 -17.58 8.18
N GLU A 146 -8.69 -18.75 7.55
CA GLU A 146 -8.96 -18.95 6.12
C GLU A 146 -10.40 -18.65 5.67
N ASN A 147 -11.37 -18.70 6.59
CA ASN A 147 -12.76 -18.33 6.33
C ASN A 147 -12.99 -16.80 6.24
N SER A 148 -11.97 -15.99 6.57
CA SER A 148 -12.06 -14.53 6.49
C SER A 148 -11.90 -14.05 5.05
N GLN A 149 -12.86 -13.29 4.54
CA GLN A 149 -12.77 -12.69 3.21
C GLN A 149 -12.19 -11.28 3.29
N LEU A 150 -10.87 -11.17 3.37
CA LEU A 150 -10.18 -9.87 3.34
C LEU A 150 -9.71 -9.52 1.92
N SER A 151 -9.98 -8.30 1.50
CA SER A 151 -9.54 -7.79 0.20
C SER A 151 -8.05 -7.43 0.24
N GLY A 152 -7.25 -8.03 -0.66
CA GLY A 152 -5.85 -7.65 -0.84
C GLY A 152 -5.64 -6.17 -1.14
N ILE A 153 -6.54 -5.56 -1.91
CA ILE A 153 -6.51 -4.12 -2.20
C ILE A 153 -6.59 -3.31 -0.90
N HIS A 154 -7.50 -3.69 0.01
CA HIS A 154 -7.70 -2.98 1.28
C HIS A 154 -6.59 -3.25 2.29
N ILE A 155 -6.05 -4.47 2.36
CA ILE A 155 -4.94 -4.76 3.28
C ILE A 155 -3.68 -4.01 2.86
N PHE A 156 -3.38 -3.96 1.56
CA PHE A 156 -2.28 -3.18 1.02
C PHE A 156 -2.60 -1.68 0.90
N ARG A 157 -3.84 -1.26 1.15
CA ARG A 157 -4.28 0.15 1.03
C ARG A 157 -3.96 0.80 -0.31
N LEU A 158 -4.11 0.03 -1.38
CA LEU A 158 -3.99 0.54 -2.74
C LEU A 158 -5.19 1.45 -3.11
N ASP A 159 -6.24 1.46 -2.29
CA ASP A 159 -7.46 2.25 -2.41
C ASP A 159 -7.39 3.66 -1.82
N ILE A 160 -6.26 4.06 -1.19
CA ILE A 160 -6.13 5.39 -0.59
C ILE A 160 -5.77 6.43 -1.66
N GLU A 161 -6.76 7.27 -2.00
CA GLU A 161 -6.66 8.27 -3.06
C GLU A 161 -5.54 9.30 -2.85
N ILE A 162 -5.36 9.81 -1.61
CA ILE A 162 -4.31 10.81 -1.37
C ILE A 162 -2.91 10.27 -1.71
N LEU A 163 -2.64 8.99 -1.46
CA LEU A 163 -1.35 8.38 -1.79
C LEU A 163 -1.16 8.23 -3.30
N TYR A 164 -2.23 7.96 -4.04
CA TYR A 164 -2.20 7.97 -5.50
C TYR A 164 -1.85 9.36 -6.02
N GLN A 165 -2.56 10.40 -5.57
CA GLN A 165 -2.32 11.78 -6.01
C GLN A 165 -0.89 12.25 -5.70
N THR A 166 -0.39 12.00 -4.48
CA THR A 166 0.98 12.38 -4.11
C THR A 166 2.03 11.69 -4.98
N ARG A 167 1.82 10.44 -5.42
CA ARG A 167 2.74 9.77 -6.36
C ARG A 167 2.75 10.43 -7.73
N ILE A 168 1.57 10.83 -8.23
CA ILE A 168 1.45 11.51 -9.52
C ILE A 168 2.12 12.88 -9.48
N GLU A 169 1.90 13.65 -8.42
CA GLU A 169 2.55 14.96 -8.21
C GLU A 169 4.07 14.83 -8.16
N LYS A 170 4.60 13.92 -7.33
CA LYS A 170 6.05 13.68 -7.22
C LYS A 170 6.68 13.23 -8.54
N SER A 171 5.96 12.43 -9.33
CA SER A 171 6.42 12.01 -10.66
C SER A 171 6.52 13.19 -11.64
N LYS A 172 5.53 14.09 -11.62
CA LYS A 172 5.54 15.32 -12.43
C LYS A 172 6.70 16.23 -12.04
N GLU A 173 6.92 16.47 -10.75
CA GLU A 173 8.04 17.28 -10.25
C GLU A 173 9.40 16.74 -10.73
N LEU A 174 9.61 15.43 -10.61
CA LEU A 174 10.84 14.77 -11.08
C LEU A 174 11.04 14.95 -12.61
N SER A 175 9.96 14.85 -13.39
CA SER A 175 10.04 15.05 -14.84
C SER A 175 10.38 16.49 -15.23
N MET A 176 9.82 17.48 -14.52
CA MET A 176 10.09 18.90 -14.77
C MET A 176 11.54 19.25 -14.39
N ALA A 177 12.01 18.79 -13.22
CA ALA A 177 13.38 18.99 -12.77
C ALA A 177 14.41 18.38 -13.74
N LYS A 178 14.12 17.19 -14.29
CA LYS A 178 14.95 16.54 -15.30
C LYS A 178 15.01 17.33 -16.61
N THR A 179 13.91 17.98 -17.00
CA THR A 179 13.86 18.80 -18.21
C THR A 179 14.72 20.06 -18.06
N ILE A 180 14.62 20.77 -16.93
CA ILE A 180 15.43 21.96 -16.64
C ILE A 180 16.94 21.63 -16.61
N THR A 181 17.31 20.53 -15.97
CA THR A 181 18.72 20.09 -15.90
C THR A 181 19.29 19.62 -17.25
N ASN A 182 18.46 19.05 -18.13
CA ASN A 182 18.88 18.64 -19.47
C ASN A 182 19.01 19.82 -20.45
N VAL A 183 18.20 20.88 -20.31
CA VAL A 183 18.36 22.12 -21.09
C VAL A 183 19.74 22.74 -20.83
N ASN A 184 20.24 22.66 -19.60
CA ASN A 184 21.55 23.20 -19.21
C ASN A 184 22.76 22.32 -19.59
N LYS A 185 22.55 21.10 -20.13
CA LYS A 185 23.64 20.13 -20.38
C LYS A 185 23.88 19.80 -21.86
N ARG A 186 23.29 20.52 -22.81
CA ARG A 186 23.49 20.25 -24.25
C ARG A 186 24.86 20.73 -24.76
N LYS A 187 25.90 19.89 -24.58
CA LYS A 187 27.09 19.76 -25.47
C LYS A 187 27.56 18.28 -25.55
N HIS A 188 27.13 17.58 -26.62
CA HIS A 188 27.68 16.38 -27.35
C HIS A 188 28.01 15.03 -26.60
N PRO A 189 28.17 13.84 -27.27
CA PRO A 189 27.23 12.71 -27.13
C PRO A 189 27.85 11.27 -27.00
N LEU A 190 26.91 10.31 -26.89
CA LEU A 190 26.92 8.90 -27.33
C LEU A 190 27.74 7.81 -26.61
N ASN A 191 27.03 6.89 -25.95
CA ASN A 191 27.08 5.45 -26.25
C ASN A 191 25.88 4.74 -25.59
N GLU A 192 24.80 4.53 -26.35
CA GLU A 192 23.67 3.69 -25.95
C GLU A 192 23.95 2.23 -26.31
N LEU A 193 24.41 1.44 -25.33
CA LEU A 193 24.31 -0.02 -25.40
C LEU A 193 22.92 -0.43 -24.91
N SER A 194 22.26 -1.31 -25.68
CA SER A 194 20.82 -1.58 -25.56
C SER A 194 20.40 -2.00 -24.14
N LEU A 195 19.55 -1.19 -23.51
CA LEU A 195 18.88 -1.43 -22.22
C LEU A 195 18.12 -2.78 -22.17
N SER A 196 17.88 -3.41 -23.32
CA SER A 196 17.21 -4.70 -23.49
C SER A 196 18.02 -5.88 -22.92
N GLN A 197 19.34 -5.88 -23.12
CA GLN A 197 20.21 -7.00 -22.72
C GLN A 197 20.50 -6.99 -21.20
N GLN A 198 20.68 -5.83 -20.58
CA GLN A 198 20.88 -5.73 -19.13
C GLN A 198 19.63 -6.15 -18.32
N LYS A 199 18.42 -5.86 -18.84
CA LYS A 199 17.14 -6.18 -18.17
C LYS A 199 16.85 -7.68 -18.07
N LYS A 200 17.37 -8.49 -18.99
CA LYS A 200 17.20 -9.96 -18.97
C LYS A 200 18.12 -10.62 -17.93
N THR A 201 19.36 -10.16 -17.81
CA THR A 201 20.35 -10.74 -16.89
C THR A 201 19.98 -10.51 -15.42
N ILE A 202 19.47 -9.32 -15.07
CA ILE A 202 19.04 -9.01 -13.70
C ILE A 202 17.88 -9.93 -13.26
N CYS A 203 16.91 -10.20 -14.13
CA CYS A 203 15.79 -11.10 -13.79
C CYS A 203 16.24 -12.55 -13.48
N ILE A 204 17.33 -13.01 -14.10
CA ILE A 204 17.87 -14.36 -13.88
C ILE A 204 18.60 -14.41 -12.53
N ILE A 205 19.36 -13.37 -12.17
CA ILE A 205 20.13 -13.31 -10.92
C ILE A 205 19.20 -13.30 -9.69
N TRP A 206 18.10 -12.53 -9.73
CA TRP A 206 17.16 -12.47 -8.59
C TRP A 206 16.33 -13.75 -8.40
N LYS A 207 16.08 -14.53 -9.45
CA LYS A 207 15.41 -15.84 -9.32
C LYS A 207 16.26 -16.85 -8.56
N ARG A 208 17.59 -16.79 -8.67
CA ARG A 208 18.52 -17.70 -8.01
C ARG A 208 18.57 -17.46 -6.50
N TYR A 209 18.59 -16.19 -6.10
CA TYR A 209 18.58 -15.78 -4.68
C TYR A 209 17.29 -16.14 -3.92
N LEU A 210 16.16 -16.28 -4.60
CA LEU A 210 14.87 -16.62 -3.97
C LEU A 210 14.59 -18.13 -3.89
N GLN A 211 15.43 -18.97 -4.50
CA GLN A 211 15.35 -20.44 -4.37
C GLN A 211 16.36 -21.01 -3.37
N GLU A 212 17.28 -20.19 -2.85
CA GLU A 212 18.35 -20.58 -1.92
C GLU A 212 18.07 -20.14 -0.47
N CYS A 213 16.85 -19.68 -0.16
CA CYS A 213 16.35 -19.37 1.19
C CYS A 213 15.07 -20.16 1.49
#